data_AF-A0A2V9ULV3-F1
#
_entry.id   AF-A0A2V9ULV3-F1
#
_cell.length_a   1.000
_cell.length_b   1.000
_cell.length_c   1.000
_cell.angle_alpha   90.00
_cell.angle_beta   90.00
_cell.angle_gamma   90.00
#
_symmetry.space_group_name_H-M   'P 1'
#
loop_
_entity.id
_entity.type
_entity.pdbx_description
1 polymer ?
#
loop_
_entity_poly.entity_id
_entity_poly.type
_entity_poly.pdbx_seq_one_letter_code
_entity_poly.pdbx_strand_id
1 'polypeptide(L)'
;MGSNVGQDNEQPVHRVWVDNFLFAACQVTNADCIRFLRDTKSLPPAFWNDPNFNHPEQPVVGISWFEAVRYCEWLSAETRRRFRLPTEAE
;
A
#
# COMPACT_ATOMS: atom_id res chain seq x y z
N MET A 1 10.63 2.98 -18.08
CA MET A 1 9.95 3.80 -17.05
C MET A 1 10.02 5.26 -17.45
N GLY A 2 9.04 6.06 -17.04
CA GLY A 2 8.90 7.47 -17.42
C GLY A 2 8.08 7.69 -18.69
N SER A 3 7.88 8.96 -19.06
CA SER A 3 7.09 9.40 -20.21
C SER A 3 7.77 10.55 -20.94
N ASN A 4 7.87 10.50 -22.27
CA ASN A 4 8.46 11.59 -23.09
C ASN A 4 7.52 12.79 -23.28
N VAL A 5 6.24 12.65 -22.90
CA VAL A 5 5.21 13.71 -23.01
C VAL A 5 4.57 14.02 -21.65
N GLY A 6 5.08 13.41 -20.58
CA GLY A 6 4.61 13.59 -19.21
C GLY A 6 5.21 14.83 -18.55
N GLN A 7 4.94 14.97 -17.24
CA GLN A 7 5.53 16.04 -16.43
C GLN A 7 7.06 15.93 -16.40
N ASP A 8 7.75 17.02 -16.06
CA ASP A 8 9.22 17.07 -16.05
C ASP A 8 9.85 16.01 -15.14
N ASN A 9 9.17 15.63 -14.05
CA ASN A 9 9.62 14.58 -13.12
C ASN A 9 9.37 13.14 -13.61
N GLU A 10 8.65 12.95 -14.73
CA GLU A 10 8.48 11.65 -15.39
C GLU A 10 9.54 11.41 -16.49
N GLN A 11 10.44 12.37 -16.71
CA GLN A 11 11.46 12.34 -17.75
C GLN A 11 12.88 12.17 -17.18
N PRO A 12 13.83 11.62 -17.96
CA PRO A 12 13.65 11.02 -19.28
C PRO A 12 13.13 9.59 -19.20
N VAL A 13 12.55 9.09 -20.31
CA VAL A 13 12.26 7.67 -20.45
C VAL A 13 13.57 6.86 -20.40
N HIS A 14 13.63 5.86 -19.53
CA HIS A 14 14.81 5.02 -19.35
C HIS A 14 14.44 3.56 -19.06
N ARG A 15 15.41 2.65 -19.23
CA ARG A 15 15.25 1.22 -18.95
C ARG A 15 15.54 0.95 -17.47
N VAL A 16 14.72 0.10 -16.88
CA VAL A 16 14.88 -0.42 -15.52
C VAL A 16 14.83 -1.94 -15.57
N TRP A 17 15.56 -2.60 -14.67
CA TRP A 17 15.54 -4.04 -14.50
C TRP A 17 14.95 -4.35 -13.13
N VAL A 18 13.97 -5.25 -13.10
CA VAL A 18 13.34 -5.73 -11.87
C VAL A 18 13.43 -7.25 -11.84
N ASP A 19 13.65 -7.80 -10.66
CA ASP A 19 13.61 -9.26 -10.45
C ASP A 19 12.16 -9.77 -10.45
N ASN A 20 11.98 -11.08 -10.30
CA ASN A 20 10.64 -11.62 -10.12
C ASN A 20 10.08 -11.27 -8.73
N PHE A 21 8.83 -10.83 -8.70
CA PHE A 21 8.10 -10.58 -7.46
C PHE A 21 6.62 -10.88 -7.63
N LEU A 22 5.91 -10.90 -6.51
CA LEU A 22 4.45 -10.94 -6.49
C LEU A 22 3.95 -9.57 -6.05
N PHE A 23 2.85 -9.13 -6.64
CA PHE A 23 2.19 -7.88 -6.32
C PHE A 23 0.74 -8.14 -5.91
N ALA A 24 0.22 -7.36 -4.97
CA ALA A 24 -1.18 -7.46 -4.58
C ALA A 24 -2.06 -7.00 -5.75
N ALA A 25 -2.92 -7.87 -6.27
CA ALA A 25 -3.76 -7.56 -7.42
C ALA A 25 -4.77 -6.43 -7.17
N CYS A 26 -5.09 -6.16 -5.90
CA CYS A 26 -5.98 -5.10 -5.47
C CYS A 26 -5.35 -4.30 -4.33
N GLN A 27 -5.82 -3.06 -4.14
CA GLN A 27 -5.47 -2.26 -2.97
C GLN A 27 -5.91 -2.97 -1.68
N VAL A 28 -5.17 -2.72 -0.59
CA VAL A 28 -5.54 -3.20 0.75
C VAL A 28 -6.89 -2.60 1.13
N THR A 29 -7.83 -3.44 1.55
CA THR A 29 -9.19 -3.00 1.86
C THR A 29 -9.33 -2.55 3.31
N ASN A 30 -10.44 -1.88 3.63
CA ASN A 30 -10.81 -1.57 5.02
C ASN A 30 -10.94 -2.85 5.87
N ALA A 31 -11.47 -3.93 5.30
CA ALA A 31 -11.59 -5.22 5.98
C ALA A 31 -10.21 -5.81 6.34
N ASP A 32 -9.23 -5.70 5.43
CA ASP A 32 -7.85 -6.12 5.69
C ASP A 32 -7.20 -5.25 6.78
N CYS A 33 -7.39 -3.92 6.69
CA CYS A 33 -6.81 -2.97 7.63
C CYS A 33 -7.36 -3.14 9.06
N ILE A 34 -8.65 -3.48 9.23
CA ILE A 34 -9.24 -3.77 10.55
C ILE A 34 -8.44 -4.82 11.32
N ARG A 35 -7.95 -5.86 10.63
CA ARG A 35 -7.16 -6.93 11.26
C ARG A 35 -5.86 -6.39 11.82
N PHE A 36 -5.15 -5.60 11.00
CA PHE A 36 -3.93 -4.91 11.43
C PHE A 36 -4.16 -3.98 12.63
N LEU A 37 -5.19 -3.14 12.58
CA LEU A 37 -5.50 -2.19 13.64
C LEU A 37 -5.80 -2.90 14.96
N ARG A 38 -6.59 -3.98 14.91
CA ARG A 38 -6.93 -4.79 16.09
C ARG A 38 -5.70 -5.44 16.69
N ASP A 39 -4.88 -6.07 15.87
CA ASP A 39 -3.76 -6.90 16.35
C ASP A 39 -2.60 -6.02 16.86
N THR A 40 -2.41 -4.83 16.28
CA THR A 40 -1.36 -3.88 16.70
C THR A 40 -1.85 -2.84 17.70
N LYS A 41 -3.16 -2.79 17.99
CA LYS A 41 -3.81 -1.74 18.79
C LYS A 41 -3.50 -0.32 18.28
N SER A 42 -3.34 -0.19 16.96
CA SER A 42 -3.13 1.11 16.32
C SER A 42 -4.43 1.89 16.21
N LEU A 43 -4.34 3.21 16.18
CA LEU A 43 -5.49 4.06 15.96
C LEU A 43 -5.97 3.93 14.50
N PRO A 44 -7.28 4.03 14.25
CA PRO A 44 -7.79 4.05 12.88
C PRO A 44 -7.28 5.29 12.12
N PRO A 45 -7.05 5.17 10.81
CA PRO A 45 -6.56 6.27 9.99
C PRO A 45 -7.61 7.37 9.80
N ALA A 46 -7.23 8.45 9.12
CA ALA A 46 -8.17 9.50 8.77
C ALA A 46 -9.35 8.95 7.93
N PHE A 47 -10.53 9.55 8.08
CA PHE A 47 -11.75 9.19 7.34
C PHE A 47 -12.32 7.79 7.63
N TRP A 48 -11.83 7.08 8.64
CA TRP A 48 -12.28 5.73 8.98
C TRP A 48 -13.80 5.59 9.22
N ASN A 49 -14.43 6.62 9.77
CA ASN A 49 -15.87 6.65 10.03
C ASN A 49 -16.64 7.42 8.96
N ASP A 50 -15.99 7.88 7.90
CA ASP A 50 -16.64 8.58 6.80
C ASP A 50 -17.41 7.57 5.92
N PRO A 51 -18.73 7.69 5.77
CA PRO A 51 -19.54 6.77 4.96
C PRO A 51 -19.12 6.66 3.49
N ASN A 52 -18.39 7.66 2.96
CA ASN A 52 -17.89 7.61 1.59
C ASN A 52 -16.70 6.66 1.42
N PHE A 53 -15.99 6.34 2.50
CA PHE A 53 -14.70 5.65 2.48
C PHE A 53 -14.62 4.43 3.40
N ASN A 54 -15.67 4.10 4.16
CA ASN A 54 -15.62 3.09 5.21
C ASN A 54 -16.23 1.71 4.83
N HIS A 55 -16.61 1.50 3.57
CA HIS A 55 -17.15 0.20 3.16
C HIS A 55 -16.05 -0.87 3.26
N PRO A 56 -16.32 -2.09 3.78
CA PRO A 56 -15.29 -3.10 4.03
C PRO A 56 -14.45 -3.48 2.82
N GLU A 57 -15.05 -3.52 1.63
CA GLU A 57 -14.39 -3.88 0.36
C GLU A 57 -13.73 -2.69 -0.37
N GLN A 58 -13.91 -1.47 0.14
CA GLN A 58 -13.21 -0.30 -0.42
C GLN A 58 -11.73 -0.31 -0.01
N PRO A 59 -10.85 0.27 -0.84
CA PRO A 59 -9.47 0.55 -0.45
C PRO A 59 -9.44 1.40 0.83
N VAL A 60 -8.55 1.05 1.75
CA VAL A 60 -8.28 1.90 2.91
C VAL A 60 -7.63 3.21 2.45
N VAL A 61 -8.11 4.33 2.99
CA VAL A 61 -7.59 5.68 2.71
C VAL A 61 -7.17 6.37 4.01
N GLY A 62 -6.57 7.56 3.88
CA GLY A 62 -6.18 8.36 5.04
C GLY A 62 -5.00 7.80 5.83
N ILE A 63 -4.25 6.86 5.23
CA ILE A 63 -3.01 6.29 5.79
C ILE A 63 -1.79 7.09 5.33
N SER A 64 -0.82 7.23 6.22
CA SER A 64 0.51 7.71 5.91
C SER A 64 1.38 6.60 5.31
N TRP A 65 2.48 7.00 4.67
CA TRP A 65 3.50 6.06 4.20
C TRP A 65 4.05 5.18 5.34
N PHE A 66 4.26 5.76 6.54
CA PHE A 66 4.77 5.02 7.70
C PHE A 66 3.81 3.94 8.18
N GLU A 67 2.49 4.20 8.15
CA GLU A 67 1.48 3.20 8.49
C GLU A 67 1.43 2.07 7.46
N ALA A 68 1.56 2.40 6.17
CA ALA A 68 1.63 1.41 5.11
C ALA A 68 2.86 0.49 5.25
N VAL A 69 4.01 1.04 5.62
CA VAL A 69 5.22 0.24 5.95
C VAL A 69 4.97 -0.67 7.14
N ARG A 70 4.44 -0.14 8.25
CA ARG A 70 4.12 -0.94 9.45
C ARG A 70 3.10 -2.05 9.17
N TYR A 71 2.15 -1.80 8.26
CA TYR A 71 1.21 -2.83 7.79
C TYR A 71 1.95 -3.98 7.09
N CYS A 72 2.88 -3.67 6.16
CA CYS A 72 3.69 -4.69 5.50
C CYS A 72 4.56 -5.48 6.49
N GLU A 73 5.15 -4.81 7.48
CA GLU A 73 5.95 -5.45 8.53
C GLU A 73 5.11 -6.41 9.39
N TRP A 74 3.94 -5.94 9.84
CA TRP A 74 2.99 -6.77 10.58
C TRP A 74 2.53 -7.98 9.77
N LEU A 75 2.12 -7.76 8.51
CA LEU A 75 1.68 -8.85 7.64
C LEU A 75 2.80 -9.86 7.40
N SER A 76 4.05 -9.38 7.33
CA SER A 76 5.22 -10.25 7.21
C SER A 76 5.41 -11.13 8.45
N ALA A 77 5.28 -10.54 9.64
CA ALA A 77 5.39 -11.27 10.90
C ALA A 77 4.28 -12.33 11.05
N GLU A 78 3.04 -11.96 10.71
CA GLU A 78 1.86 -12.83 10.84
C GLU A 78 1.91 -14.02 9.89
N THR A 79 2.29 -13.78 8.64
CA THR A 79 2.27 -14.82 7.58
C THR A 79 3.59 -15.57 7.42
N ARG A 80 4.66 -15.11 8.08
CA ARG A 80 6.05 -15.58 7.89
C ARG A 80 6.55 -15.45 6.45
N ARG A 81 5.95 -14.56 5.65
CA ARG A 81 6.40 -14.21 4.29
C ARG A 81 6.91 -12.77 4.29
N ARG A 82 7.72 -12.40 3.29
CA ARG A 82 8.20 -11.02 3.17
C ARG A 82 7.21 -10.18 2.37
N PHE A 83 6.67 -9.15 3.00
CA PHE A 83 5.88 -8.09 2.37
C PHE A 83 6.59 -6.74 2.55
N ARG A 84 6.45 -5.88 1.55
CA ARG A 84 6.92 -4.49 1.55
C ARG A 84 6.10 -3.68 0.57
N LEU A 85 6.23 -2.36 0.63
CA LEU A 85 5.77 -1.50 -0.45
C LEU A 85 6.61 -1.76 -1.71
N PRO A 86 5.99 -1.70 -2.90
CA PRO A 86 6.73 -1.75 -4.14
C PRO A 86 7.61 -0.52 -4.31
N THR A 87 8.67 -0.66 -5.08
CA THR A 87 9.36 0.53 -5.62
C THR A 87 8.49 1.16 -6.71
N GLU A 88 8.74 2.40 -7.09
CA GLU A 88 8.10 2.98 -8.28
C GLU A 88 8.35 2.13 -9.54
N ALA A 89 9.50 1.44 -9.59
CA ALA A 89 9.91 0.61 -10.73
C ALA A 89 9.17 -0.74 -10.87
N GLU A 90 8.51 -1.19 -9.81
CA GLU A 90 7.86 -2.50 -9.70
C GLU A 90 6.35 -2.38 -9.89
#